data_AF-A0A9E7RUB1-F1
#
_entry.id   AF-A0A9E7RUB1-F1
#
_cell.length_a   1.000
_cell.length_b   1.000
_cell.length_c   1.000
_cell.angle_alpha   90.00
_cell.angle_beta   90.00
_cell.angle_gamma   90.00
#
_symmetry.space_group_name_H-M   'P 1'
#
loop_
_entity.id
_entity.type
_entity.pdbx_description
1 polymer ?
#
loop_
_entity_poly.entity_id
_entity_poly.type
_entity_poly.pdbx_seq_one_letter_code
_entity_poly.pdbx_strand_id
1 'polypeptide(L)'
;MDINIIEEKENLLFNRKEIKFECLYEGEATPKVFEVKNKLVAMLDADKDLLVVDKIDQGFGEPRASGYAKLYESLEKLREIEPEHVIKKNTEASQEEEEEE
;
A
#
# COMPACT_ATOMS: atom_id res chain seq x y z
N MET A 1 -12.01 -1.38 10.43
CA MET A 1 -10.72 -1.58 9.75
C MET A 1 -9.73 -0.58 10.31
N ASP A 2 -8.77 -1.09 11.05
CA ASP A 2 -7.74 -0.35 11.78
C ASP A 2 -6.38 -0.60 11.13
N ILE A 3 -5.60 0.45 10.93
CA ILE A 3 -4.25 0.36 10.35
C ILE A 3 -3.25 0.73 11.46
N ASN A 4 -2.35 -0.20 11.75
CA ASN A 4 -1.22 -0.01 12.65
C ASN A 4 0.05 0.08 11.82
N ILE A 5 0.83 1.15 11.98
CA ILE A 5 2.15 1.25 11.36
C ILE A 5 3.15 0.54 12.27
N ILE A 6 3.78 -0.50 11.76
CA ILE A 6 4.77 -1.30 12.51
C ILE A 6 6.15 -0.64 12.42
N GLU A 7 6.51 -0.21 11.21
CA GLU A 7 7.85 0.28 10.92
C GLU A 7 7.78 1.36 9.84
N GLU A 8 8.44 2.49 10.09
CA GLU A 8 8.73 3.50 9.09
C GLU A 8 10.25 3.60 8.94
N LYS A 9 10.73 3.49 7.71
CA LYS A 9 12.14 3.61 7.37
C LYS A 9 12.34 4.60 6.23
N GLU A 10 13.12 5.63 6.48
CA GLU A 10 13.54 6.58 5.44
C GLU A 10 14.72 6.04 4.64
N ASN A 11 14.55 5.97 3.32
CA ASN A 11 15.58 5.55 2.38
C ASN A 11 16.00 6.74 1.51
N LEU A 12 17.05 7.43 1.96
CA LEU A 12 17.62 8.63 1.32
C LEU A 12 18.21 8.36 -0.08
N LEU A 13 18.56 7.12 -0.40
CA LEU A 13 19.10 6.80 -1.74
C LEU A 13 18.02 6.90 -2.81
N PHE A 14 16.81 6.45 -2.47
CA PHE A 14 15.66 6.45 -3.36
C PHE A 14 14.68 7.58 -3.08
N ASN A 15 14.93 8.41 -2.06
CA ASN A 15 14.02 9.46 -1.58
C ASN A 15 12.61 8.89 -1.36
N ARG A 16 12.56 7.76 -0.65
CA ARG A 16 11.31 7.09 -0.33
C ARG A 16 11.26 6.70 1.15
N LYS A 17 10.08 6.79 1.73
CA LYS A 17 9.71 6.24 3.03
C LYS A 17 9.10 4.86 2.81
N GLU A 18 9.73 3.87 3.41
CA GLU A 18 9.30 2.48 3.42
C GLU A 18 8.47 2.25 4.69
N ILE A 19 7.20 1.92 4.52
CA ILE A 19 6.22 1.85 5.60
C ILE A 19 5.65 0.44 5.62
N LYS A 20 5.91 -0.29 6.70
CA LYS A 20 5.26 -1.56 7.01
C LYS A 20 4.06 -1.28 7.89
N PHE A 21 2.90 -1.75 7.46
CA PHE A 21 1.67 -1.59 8.20
C PHE A 21 0.94 -2.92 8.34
N GLU A 22 0.15 -3.02 9.40
CA GLU A 22 -0.77 -4.11 9.65
C GLU A 22 -2.19 -3.55 9.66
N CYS A 23 -3.08 -4.19 8.93
CA CYS A 23 -4.47 -3.84 8.82
C CYS A 23 -5.31 -4.91 9.51
N LEU A 24 -6.07 -4.53 10.53
CA LEU A 24 -7.07 -5.39 11.18
C LEU A 24 -8.45 -5.05 10.62
N TYR A 25 -9.18 -6.06 10.17
CA TYR A 25 -10.50 -5.92 9.56
C TYR A 25 -11.49 -6.93 10.15
N GLU A 26 -11.54 -7.01 11.50
CA GLU A 26 -12.45 -7.90 12.23
C GLU A 26 -13.91 -7.70 11.80
N GLY A 27 -14.47 -8.69 11.11
CA GLY A 27 -15.87 -8.70 10.67
C GLY A 27 -16.17 -7.89 9.39
N GLU A 28 -15.17 -7.31 8.75
CA GLU A 28 -15.30 -6.60 7.47
C GLU A 28 -14.72 -7.41 6.30
N ALA A 29 -15.05 -6.98 5.07
CA ALA A 29 -14.49 -7.58 3.86
C ALA A 29 -12.97 -7.35 3.77
N THR A 30 -12.28 -8.21 3.01
CA THR A 30 -10.84 -8.10 2.76
C THR A 30 -10.48 -6.68 2.30
N PRO A 31 -9.44 -6.07 2.91
CA PRO A 31 -8.99 -4.73 2.56
C PRO A 31 -8.73 -4.60 1.06
N LYS A 32 -9.43 -3.69 0.38
CA LYS A 32 -9.04 -3.30 -0.98
C LYS A 32 -7.83 -2.38 -0.92
N VAL A 33 -6.92 -2.54 -1.88
CA VAL A 33 -5.70 -1.71 -2.03
C VAL A 33 -6.03 -0.21 -2.00
N PHE A 34 -7.12 0.19 -2.65
CA PHE A 34 -7.58 1.59 -2.70
C PHE A 34 -8.03 2.15 -1.35
N GLU A 35 -8.75 1.35 -0.55
CA GLU A 35 -9.21 1.78 0.78
C GLU A 35 -8.05 1.93 1.75
N VAL A 36 -7.12 0.95 1.72
CA VAL A 36 -5.88 0.99 2.50
C VAL A 36 -5.05 2.20 2.12
N LYS A 37 -4.89 2.48 0.82
CA LYS A 37 -4.18 3.67 0.32
C LYS A 37 -4.81 4.97 0.81
N ASN A 38 -6.14 5.13 0.70
CA ASN A 38 -6.82 6.34 1.16
C ASN A 38 -6.64 6.57 2.66
N LYS A 39 -6.70 5.51 3.47
CA LYS A 39 -6.45 5.61 4.91
C LYS A 39 -5.01 5.93 5.24
N LEU A 40 -4.05 5.30 4.57
CA LEU A 40 -2.62 5.59 4.76
C LEU A 40 -2.31 7.04 4.41
N VAL A 41 -2.87 7.56 3.31
CA VAL A 41 -2.75 8.97 2.90
C VAL A 41 -3.30 9.90 3.97
N ALA A 42 -4.48 9.61 4.52
CA ALA A 42 -5.06 10.40 5.60
C ALA A 42 -4.25 10.31 6.91
N MET A 43 -3.61 9.17 7.18
CA MET A 43 -2.83 8.95 8.40
C MET A 43 -1.44 9.60 8.33
N LEU A 44 -0.83 9.60 7.15
CA LEU A 44 0.52 10.12 6.88
C LEU A 44 0.50 11.57 6.38
N ASP A 45 -0.68 12.17 6.21
CA ASP A 45 -0.90 13.50 5.62
C ASP A 45 -0.14 13.69 4.29
N ALA A 46 -0.15 12.65 3.46
CA ALA A 46 0.65 12.57 2.24
C ALA A 46 -0.22 12.50 0.98
N ASP A 47 0.31 12.93 -0.18
CA ASP A 47 -0.44 12.88 -1.43
C ASP A 47 -0.70 11.44 -1.91
N LYS A 48 -1.91 11.21 -2.46
CA LYS A 48 -2.28 9.93 -3.06
C LYS A 48 -1.38 9.53 -4.22
N ASP A 49 -0.89 10.50 -4.97
CA ASP A 49 -0.02 10.25 -6.11
C ASP A 49 1.39 9.83 -5.70
N LEU A 50 1.81 10.16 -4.47
CA LEU A 50 3.14 9.85 -3.94
C LEU A 50 3.17 8.52 -3.17
N LEU A 51 2.02 8.06 -2.69
CA LEU A 51 1.90 6.82 -1.92
C LEU A 51 1.55 5.63 -2.83
N VAL A 52 2.41 4.62 -2.80
CA VAL A 52 2.26 3.36 -3.53
C VAL A 52 2.15 2.23 -2.51
N VAL A 53 1.12 1.41 -2.65
CA VAL A 53 0.99 0.15 -1.92
C VAL A 53 1.54 -0.94 -2.84
N ASP A 54 2.58 -1.62 -2.38
CA ASP A 54 3.33 -2.61 -3.15
C ASP A 54 2.68 -3.99 -3.06
N LYS A 55 2.40 -4.40 -1.82
CA LYS A 55 1.80 -5.70 -1.53
C LYS A 55 0.95 -5.65 -0.26
N ILE A 56 -0.12 -6.43 -0.27
CA ILE A 56 -0.95 -6.72 0.91
C ILE A 56 -1.01 -8.23 1.04
N ASP A 57 -0.37 -8.77 2.07
CA ASP A 57 -0.41 -10.18 2.44
C ASP A 57 -1.45 -10.37 3.54
N GLN A 58 -2.58 -10.97 3.16
CA GLN A 58 -3.63 -11.37 4.09
C GLN A 58 -3.23 -12.62 4.88
N GLY A 59 -3.42 -12.59 6.20
CA GLY A 59 -3.20 -13.75 7.07
C GLY A 59 -4.29 -14.80 6.86
N PHE A 60 -3.89 -16.05 6.64
CA PHE A 60 -4.85 -17.14 6.48
C PHE A 60 -5.52 -17.48 7.82
N GLY A 61 -6.85 -17.36 7.89
CA GLY A 61 -7.63 -17.69 9.10
C GLY A 61 -7.64 -16.61 10.19
N GLU A 62 -7.02 -15.45 9.94
CA GLU A 62 -7.05 -14.29 10.83
C GLU A 62 -7.57 -13.06 10.08
N PRO A 63 -8.39 -12.19 10.69
CA PRO A 63 -8.86 -10.95 10.08
C PRO A 63 -7.78 -9.85 10.13
N ARG A 64 -6.56 -10.22 9.70
CA ARG A 64 -5.37 -9.39 9.70
C ARG A 64 -4.70 -9.45 8.34
N ALA A 65 -4.18 -8.34 7.87
CA ALA A 65 -3.38 -8.25 6.67
C ALA A 65 -2.14 -7.42 6.95
N SER A 66 -0.98 -7.95 6.61
CA SER A 66 0.27 -7.21 6.63
C SER A 66 0.49 -6.59 5.25
N GLY A 67 0.98 -5.36 5.20
CA GLY A 67 1.15 -4.64 3.95
C GLY A 67 2.41 -3.81 3.92
N TYR A 68 2.87 -3.54 2.71
CA TYR A 68 4.03 -2.71 2.45
C TYR A 68 3.64 -1.53 1.57
N ALA A 69 3.91 -0.33 2.07
CA ALA A 69 3.73 0.91 1.36
C ALA A 69 5.06 1.65 1.18
N LYS A 70 5.17 2.35 0.06
CA LYS A 70 6.29 3.21 -0.29
C LYS A 70 5.73 4.60 -0.53
N LEU A 71 6.20 5.57 0.23
CA LEU A 71 5.88 6.97 0.05
C LEU A 71 7.07 7.68 -0.59
N TYR A 72 6.87 8.24 -1.77
CA TYR A 72 7.91 8.95 -2.52
C TYR A 72 7.85 10.47 -2.25
N GLU A 73 8.99 11.16 -2.33
CA GLU A 73 9.00 12.63 -2.24
C GLU A 73 8.55 13.31 -3.54
N SER A 74 8.58 12.60 -4.67
CA SER A 74 8.27 13.18 -5.99
C SER A 74 7.68 12.15 -6.96
N LEU A 75 6.72 12.61 -7.77
CA LEU A 75 6.00 11.80 -8.76
C LEU A 75 6.91 11.34 -9.91
N GLU A 76 7.94 12.12 -10.23
CA GLU A 76 8.97 11.77 -11.22
C GLU A 76 9.74 10.52 -10.80
N LYS A 77 10.22 10.48 -9.55
CA LYS A 77 10.93 9.31 -9.00
C LYS A 77 10.05 8.08 -8.92
N LEU A 78 8.77 8.25 -8.58
CA LEU A 78 7.82 7.16 -8.56
C LEU A 78 7.68 6.53 -9.96
N ARG A 79 7.52 7.35 -11.01
CA ARG A 79 7.42 6.86 -12.40
C ARG A 79 8.71 6.24 -12.94
N GLU A 80 9.87 6.71 -12.49
CA GLU A 80 11.17 6.15 -12.89
C GLU A 80 11.51 4.84 -12.18
N ILE A 81 11.13 4.70 -10.90
CA ILE A 81 11.53 3.57 -10.05
C ILE A 81 10.48 2.46 -10.08
N GLU A 82 9.18 2.80 -10.01
CA GLU A 82 8.13 1.79 -9.95
C GLU A 82 7.74 1.33 -11.35
N PRO A 83 7.65 0.01 -11.58
CA PRO A 83 7.27 -0.53 -12.87
C PRO A 83 5.79 -0.24 -13.15
N GLU A 84 5.44 -0.12 -14.44
CA GLU A 84 4.10 0.28 -14.89
C GLU A 84 2.97 -0.61 -14.34
N HIS A 85 3.26 -1.88 -14.03
CA HIS A 85 2.28 -2.81 -13.44
C HIS A 85 1.90 -2.44 -12.00
N VAL A 86 2.83 -1.94 -11.18
CA VAL A 86 2.54 -1.48 -9.81
C VAL A 86 1.68 -0.23 -9.87
N ILE A 87 2.00 0.70 -10.77
CA ILE A 87 1.20 1.89 -11.01
C ILE A 87 -0.22 1.50 -11.42
N LYS A 88 -0.38 0.54 -12.36
CA LYS A 88 -1.69 0.03 -12.77
C LYS A 88 -2.46 -0.69 -11.65
N LYS A 89 -1.80 -1.51 -10.82
CA LYS A 89 -2.42 -2.13 -9.63
C LYS A 89 -2.91 -1.09 -8.63
N ASN A 90 -2.21 0.04 -8.55
CA ASN A 90 -2.57 1.15 -7.70
C ASN A 90 -3.62 2.10 -8.32
N THR A 91 -3.93 1.93 -9.61
CA THR A 91 -4.88 2.75 -10.38
C THR A 91 -6.03 1.88 -10.88
N GLU A 92 -6.99 1.58 -10.00
CA GLU A 92 -8.36 1.06 -10.25
C GLU A 92 -8.54 -0.22 -11.11
N ALA A 93 -7.52 -0.76 -11.78
CA ALA A 93 -7.68 -1.68 -12.91
C ALA A 93 -7.11 -3.10 -12.73
N SER A 94 -6.82 -3.55 -11.49
CA SER A 94 -6.22 -4.87 -11.30
C SER A 94 -6.85 -5.68 -10.17
N GLN A 95 -8.17 -5.51 -9.98
CA GLN A 95 -8.95 -6.45 -9.16
C GLN A 95 -9.08 -7.85 -9.79
N GLU A 96 -8.42 -8.16 -10.92
CA GLU A 96 -8.70 -9.36 -11.73
C GLU A 96 -7.58 -10.42 -11.80
N GLU A 97 -6.41 -10.29 -11.15
CA GLU A 97 -5.29 -11.25 -11.35
C GLU A 97 -4.89 -12.10 -10.12
N GLU A 98 -5.64 -12.10 -9.01
CA GLU A 98 -5.38 -13.02 -7.87
C GLU A 98 -6.53 -14.02 -7.59
N GLU A 99 -7.48 -14.15 -8.52
CA GLU A 99 -8.45 -15.26 -8.57
C GLU A 99 -8.22 -16.12 -9.83
N GLU A 100 -7.08 -16.81 -9.94
CA GLU A 100 -7.00 -18.01 -10.78
C GLU A 100 -5.88 -18.94 -10.27
N GLU A 101 -6.21 -19.78 -9.29
CA GLU A 101 -5.69 -21.15 -9.18
C GLU A 101 -6.83 -22.11 -8.83
#